data_AF-A0A351SB29-F1
#
_entry.id   AF-A0A351SB29-F1
#
_cell.length_a   1.000
_cell.length_b   1.000
_cell.length_c   1.000
_cell.angle_alpha   90.00
_cell.angle_beta   90.00
_cell.angle_gamma   90.00
#
_symmetry.space_group_name_H-M   'P 1'
#
loop_
_entity.id
_entity.type
_entity.pdbx_description
1 polymer ?
#
loop_
_entity_poly.entity_id
_entity_poly.type
_entity_poly.pdbx_seq_one_letter_code
_entity_poly.pdbx_strand_id
1 'polypeptide(L)'
;GKSPLDEGRLYVAKFNDDGSGEWLELTIKNPVLAQHFNDQAEVLTYARLAADRLGATPMDRPEWTTVAPNGDVYCTLTNNSKRKDANAANPLAPNADGHIIKWRDSDNRLGTQFTWEIFLIAQDTHGTENTFSDPDGIWADPDGRLFIQTDGGQKDGLNNQLLVADTTTGELRRLFTGVTGDEITGITTTPDRRTLFINTQHPGNGDPAKTNFPAQPDGKTIPRDATIVITRKDGGIVGS
;
A
#
# COMPACT_ATOMS: atom_id res chain seq x y z
N GLY A 1 -20.50 21.65 -14.07
CA GLY A 1 -20.27 20.62 -15.10
C GLY A 1 -20.40 19.25 -14.47
N LYS A 2 -20.62 18.19 -15.26
CA LYS A 2 -20.55 16.80 -14.76
C LYS A 2 -19.10 16.44 -14.43
N SER A 3 -18.86 15.75 -13.32
CA SER A 3 -17.53 15.26 -12.96
C SER A 3 -17.15 14.08 -13.87
N PRO A 4 -15.88 13.92 -14.27
CA PRO A 4 -15.43 12.71 -14.96
C PRO A 4 -15.53 11.45 -14.09
N LEU A 5 -15.79 11.58 -12.79
CA LEU A 5 -15.97 10.47 -11.85
C LEU A 5 -17.44 10.10 -11.60
N ASP A 6 -18.40 10.85 -12.17
CA ASP A 6 -19.84 10.59 -11.97
C ASP A 6 -20.36 9.44 -12.84
N GLU A 7 -19.68 9.15 -13.96
CA GLU A 7 -20.08 8.15 -14.94
C GLU A 7 -18.93 7.19 -15.23
N GLY A 8 -19.12 5.90 -14.96
CA GLY A 8 -18.07 4.90 -15.12
C GLY A 8 -18.53 3.49 -14.77
N ARG A 9 -17.57 2.57 -14.66
CA ARG A 9 -17.78 1.18 -14.26
C ARG A 9 -16.87 0.87 -13.09
N LEU A 10 -17.42 0.24 -12.05
CA LEU A 10 -16.67 -0.23 -10.90
C LEU A 10 -16.38 -1.72 -11.08
N TYR A 11 -15.15 -2.12 -10.80
CA TYR A 11 -14.70 -3.50 -10.89
C TYR A 11 -14.12 -3.96 -9.54
N VAL A 12 -14.10 -5.28 -9.35
CA VAL A 12 -13.37 -5.92 -8.26
C VAL A 12 -12.44 -7.01 -8.81
N ALA A 13 -11.28 -7.19 -8.19
CA ALA A 13 -10.28 -8.15 -8.64
C ALA A 13 -10.61 -9.58 -8.21
N LYS A 14 -10.34 -10.52 -9.10
CA LYS A 14 -10.15 -11.94 -8.80
C LYS A 14 -8.75 -12.34 -9.25
N PHE A 15 -7.95 -12.84 -8.31
CA PHE A 15 -6.61 -13.36 -8.54
C PHE A 15 -6.68 -14.88 -8.67
N ASN A 16 -6.25 -15.42 -9.81
CA ASN A 16 -6.15 -16.86 -10.07
C ASN A 16 -4.76 -17.37 -9.68
N ASP A 17 -4.67 -18.62 -9.25
CA ASP A 17 -3.42 -19.21 -8.71
C ASP A 17 -2.26 -19.33 -9.71
N ASP A 18 -2.54 -19.16 -11.02
CA ASP A 18 -1.54 -19.25 -12.10
C ASP A 18 -0.88 -17.91 -12.44
N GLY A 19 -1.13 -16.86 -11.66
CA GLY A 19 -0.61 -15.51 -11.92
C GLY A 19 -1.45 -14.72 -12.92
N SER A 20 -2.58 -15.25 -13.40
CA SER A 20 -3.59 -14.46 -14.10
C SER A 20 -4.61 -13.87 -13.14
N GLY A 21 -5.33 -12.84 -13.58
CA GLY A 21 -6.46 -12.30 -12.84
C GLY A 21 -7.45 -11.57 -13.72
N GLU A 22 -8.61 -11.29 -13.13
CA GLU A 22 -9.78 -10.76 -13.81
C GLU A 22 -10.39 -9.59 -13.03
N TRP A 23 -10.86 -8.59 -13.78
CA TRP A 23 -11.68 -7.51 -13.26
C TRP A 23 -13.16 -7.85 -13.46
N LEU A 24 -13.86 -8.13 -12.37
CA LEU A 24 -15.28 -8.46 -12.35
C LEU A 24 -16.13 -7.20 -12.21
N GLU A 25 -16.95 -6.88 -13.20
CA GLU A 25 -17.77 -5.66 -13.19
C GLU A 25 -18.88 -5.74 -12.12
N LEU A 26 -18.92 -4.76 -11.23
CA LEU A 26 -19.98 -4.59 -10.23
C LEU A 26 -21.17 -3.84 -10.87
N THR A 27 -21.97 -4.59 -11.63
CA THR A 27 -23.09 -4.03 -12.40
C THR A 27 -24.41 -4.76 -12.12
N ILE A 28 -25.51 -4.02 -11.99
CA ILE A 28 -26.85 -4.61 -11.82
C ILE A 28 -27.28 -5.44 -13.03
N LYS A 29 -26.64 -5.25 -14.18
CA LYS A 29 -26.87 -6.08 -15.38
C LYS A 29 -26.32 -7.52 -15.21
N ASN A 30 -25.45 -7.76 -14.23
CA ASN A 30 -24.96 -9.09 -13.92
C ASN A 30 -26.10 -9.92 -13.28
N PRO A 31 -26.48 -11.09 -13.83
CA PRO A 31 -27.58 -11.89 -13.31
C PRO A 31 -27.42 -12.34 -11.85
N VAL A 32 -26.19 -12.53 -11.37
CA VAL A 32 -25.92 -12.88 -9.96
C VAL A 32 -26.26 -11.70 -9.04
N LEU A 33 -25.90 -10.48 -9.45
CA LEU A 33 -26.19 -9.28 -8.66
C LEU A 33 -27.68 -8.89 -8.75
N ALA A 34 -28.29 -9.02 -9.93
CA ALA A 34 -29.71 -8.72 -10.14
C ALA A 34 -30.68 -9.56 -9.26
N GLN A 35 -30.24 -10.70 -8.74
CA GLN A 35 -31.02 -11.54 -7.82
C GLN A 35 -30.98 -11.03 -6.37
N HIS A 36 -30.04 -10.15 -6.03
CA HIS A 36 -29.75 -9.72 -4.66
C HIS A 36 -29.86 -8.22 -4.44
N PHE A 37 -29.88 -7.43 -5.51
CA PHE A 37 -29.91 -5.97 -5.49
C PHE A 37 -31.00 -5.47 -6.43
N ASN A 38 -31.62 -4.34 -6.09
CA ASN A 38 -32.73 -3.76 -6.85
C ASN A 38 -32.25 -2.90 -8.03
N ASP A 39 -31.14 -2.18 -7.85
CA ASP A 39 -30.60 -1.25 -8.84
C ASP A 39 -29.07 -1.08 -8.72
N GLN A 40 -28.49 -0.28 -9.60
CA GLN A 40 -27.05 0.00 -9.60
C GLN A 40 -26.60 0.80 -8.36
N ALA A 41 -27.46 1.64 -7.78
CA ALA A 41 -27.11 2.43 -6.61
C ALA A 41 -26.92 1.53 -5.39
N GLU A 42 -27.76 0.50 -5.25
CA GLU A 42 -27.63 -0.52 -4.22
C GLU A 42 -26.35 -1.36 -4.40
N VAL A 43 -26.01 -1.75 -5.64
CA VAL A 43 -24.75 -2.44 -5.94
C VAL A 43 -23.53 -1.61 -5.51
N LEU A 44 -23.51 -0.30 -5.80
CA LEU A 44 -22.40 0.58 -5.41
C LEU A 44 -22.37 0.84 -3.90
N THR A 45 -23.53 1.00 -3.26
CA THR A 45 -23.64 1.22 -1.81
C THR A 45 -23.16 0.00 -1.02
N TYR A 46 -23.46 -1.20 -1.51
CA TYR A 46 -23.07 -2.47 -0.89
C TYR A 46 -22.01 -3.21 -1.70
N ALA A 47 -21.06 -2.48 -2.30
CA ALA A 47 -20.04 -3.02 -3.20
C ALA A 47 -19.28 -4.22 -2.62
N ARG A 48 -19.04 -4.26 -1.30
CA ARG A 48 -18.42 -5.41 -0.61
C ARG A 48 -19.26 -6.68 -0.75
N LEU A 49 -20.57 -6.60 -0.48
CA LEU A 49 -21.48 -7.74 -0.64
C LEU A 49 -21.62 -8.15 -2.10
N ALA A 50 -21.65 -7.19 -3.02
CA ALA A 50 -21.69 -7.48 -4.46
C ALA A 50 -20.41 -8.21 -4.92
N ALA A 51 -19.24 -7.76 -4.47
CA ALA A 51 -17.96 -8.38 -4.77
C ALA A 51 -17.86 -9.83 -4.27
N ASP A 52 -18.28 -10.08 -3.03
CA ASP A 52 -18.32 -11.43 -2.45
C ASP A 52 -19.19 -12.37 -3.30
N ARG A 53 -20.33 -11.87 -3.79
CA ARG A 53 -21.26 -12.65 -4.65
C ARG A 53 -20.67 -12.97 -6.02
N LEU A 54 -19.78 -12.14 -6.55
CA LEU A 54 -19.07 -12.41 -7.80
C LEU A 54 -17.83 -13.29 -7.62
N GLY A 55 -17.44 -13.60 -6.38
CA GLY A 55 -16.26 -14.41 -6.09
C GLY A 55 -14.95 -13.63 -6.25
N ALA A 56 -14.96 -12.33 -5.89
CA ALA A 56 -13.73 -11.58 -5.68
C ALA A 56 -12.80 -12.30 -4.69
N THR A 57 -11.48 -12.16 -4.87
CA THR A 57 -10.52 -12.81 -3.98
C THR A 57 -10.41 -12.02 -2.66
N PRO A 58 -10.64 -12.63 -1.49
CA PRO A 58 -10.39 -11.96 -0.21
C PRO A 58 -8.89 -11.76 0.02
N MET A 59 -8.48 -10.50 0.19
CA MET A 59 -7.07 -10.10 0.27
C MET A 59 -6.63 -9.73 1.69
N ASP A 60 -5.33 -9.77 1.95
CA ASP A 60 -4.69 -9.42 3.22
C ASP A 60 -4.55 -7.90 3.41
N ARG A 61 -5.67 -7.25 3.75
CA ARG A 61 -5.75 -5.80 4.03
C ARG A 61 -5.05 -4.94 2.95
N PRO A 62 -5.63 -4.84 1.74
CA PRO A 62 -5.15 -3.86 0.76
C PRO A 62 -5.19 -2.44 1.33
N GLU A 63 -4.06 -1.73 1.28
CA GLU A 63 -3.96 -0.33 1.69
C GLU A 63 -3.70 0.55 0.45
N TRP A 64 -2.47 1.02 0.21
CA TRP A 64 -2.17 1.94 -0.89
C TRP A 64 -1.91 1.21 -2.20
N THR A 65 -2.12 1.94 -3.29
CA THR A 65 -1.75 1.53 -4.64
C THR A 65 -0.98 2.62 -5.36
N THR A 66 -0.06 2.23 -6.23
CA THR A 66 0.67 3.15 -7.12
C THR A 66 0.84 2.54 -8.49
N VAL A 67 0.82 3.38 -9.53
CA VAL A 67 1.09 2.97 -10.91
C VAL A 67 2.46 3.49 -11.30
N ALA A 68 3.39 2.58 -11.59
CA ALA A 68 4.70 2.92 -12.11
C ALA A 68 4.62 3.39 -13.57
N PRO A 69 5.56 4.22 -14.06
CA PRO A 69 5.52 4.70 -15.45
C PRO A 69 5.63 3.61 -16.52
N ASN A 70 6.24 2.47 -16.18
CA ASN A 70 6.25 1.30 -17.06
C ASN A 70 4.85 0.64 -17.19
N GLY A 71 3.89 1.00 -16.32
CA GLY A 71 2.53 0.47 -16.29
C GLY A 71 2.24 -0.62 -15.26
N ASP A 72 3.24 -1.02 -14.46
CA ASP A 72 3.01 -1.93 -13.34
C ASP A 72 2.23 -1.20 -12.24
N VAL A 73 1.32 -1.92 -11.60
CA VAL A 73 0.59 -1.45 -10.44
C VAL A 73 1.07 -2.24 -9.23
N TYR A 74 1.38 -1.54 -8.15
CA TYR A 74 1.79 -2.14 -6.89
C TYR A 74 0.73 -1.85 -5.83
N CYS A 75 0.42 -2.83 -4.99
CA CYS A 75 -0.47 -2.68 -3.85
C CYS A 75 0.18 -3.28 -2.61
N THR A 76 0.08 -2.56 -1.51
CA THR A 76 0.49 -3.05 -0.20
C THR A 76 -0.65 -3.86 0.42
N LEU A 77 -0.29 -5.03 0.95
CA LEU A 77 -1.15 -5.93 1.69
C LEU A 77 -0.59 -6.00 3.11
N THR A 78 -1.01 -5.05 3.95
CA THR A 78 -0.27 -4.67 5.17
C THR A 78 -0.09 -5.83 6.14
N ASN A 79 -1.13 -6.62 6.41
CA ASN A 79 -1.05 -7.84 7.22
C ASN A 79 -2.41 -8.54 7.23
N ASN A 80 -2.44 -9.79 7.72
CA ASN A 80 -3.66 -10.47 8.13
C ASN A 80 -3.34 -11.62 9.10
N SER A 81 -3.14 -11.30 10.38
CA SER A 81 -2.87 -12.33 11.40
C SER A 81 -4.05 -13.28 11.64
N LYS A 82 -5.24 -12.97 11.07
CA LYS A 82 -6.43 -13.83 11.11
C LYS A 82 -6.53 -14.77 9.91
N ARG A 83 -5.65 -14.64 8.90
CA ARG A 83 -5.64 -15.55 7.74
C ARG A 83 -5.37 -16.98 8.24
N LYS A 84 -6.26 -17.89 7.84
CA LYS A 84 -6.17 -19.32 8.17
C LYS A 84 -5.66 -20.15 7.01
N ASP A 85 -6.11 -19.80 5.81
CA ASP A 85 -5.81 -20.53 4.58
C ASP A 85 -5.03 -19.61 3.63
N ALA A 86 -3.83 -20.05 3.25
CA ALA A 86 -3.04 -19.38 2.23
C ALA A 86 -3.60 -19.67 0.82
N ASN A 87 -3.39 -18.74 -0.09
CA ASN A 87 -3.58 -18.94 -1.53
C ASN A 87 -2.44 -18.25 -2.28
N ALA A 88 -2.39 -18.35 -3.61
CA ALA A 88 -1.25 -17.82 -4.35
C ALA A 88 -1.07 -16.30 -4.13
N ALA A 89 -2.17 -15.54 -4.08
CA ALA A 89 -2.15 -14.08 -3.91
C ALA A 89 -2.00 -13.64 -2.43
N ASN A 90 -2.09 -14.57 -1.47
CA ASN A 90 -1.95 -14.35 -0.03
C ASN A 90 -1.20 -15.55 0.56
N PRO A 91 0.13 -15.65 0.34
CA PRO A 91 0.88 -16.90 0.51
C PRO A 91 1.16 -17.28 1.96
N LEU A 92 0.91 -16.39 2.93
CA LEU A 92 1.20 -16.62 4.35
C LEU A 92 -0.08 -16.78 5.18
N ALA A 93 -0.08 -17.75 6.11
CA ALA A 93 -1.19 -18.01 7.02
C ALA A 93 -0.68 -18.56 8.37
N PRO A 94 -0.69 -17.76 9.46
CA PRO A 94 -1.07 -16.35 9.51
C PRO A 94 -0.07 -15.45 8.78
N ASN A 95 -0.54 -14.30 8.29
CA ASN A 95 0.32 -13.27 7.71
C ASN A 95 0.46 -12.12 8.71
N ALA A 96 1.54 -12.10 9.50
CA ALA A 96 1.75 -11.05 10.50
C ALA A 96 2.51 -9.83 9.97
N ASP A 97 3.12 -9.94 8.79
CA ASP A 97 4.16 -9.00 8.34
C ASP A 97 3.80 -8.28 7.03
N GLY A 98 2.87 -8.84 6.25
CA GLY A 98 2.43 -8.26 5.00
C GLY A 98 3.32 -8.57 3.80
N HIS A 99 2.84 -8.14 2.65
CA HIS A 99 3.52 -8.29 1.37
C HIS A 99 3.07 -7.22 0.39
N ILE A 100 3.77 -7.12 -0.74
CA ILE A 100 3.46 -6.22 -1.85
C ILE A 100 3.17 -7.09 -3.06
N ILE A 101 1.97 -6.95 -3.62
CA ILE A 101 1.57 -7.59 -4.87
C ILE A 101 1.74 -6.59 -6.02
N LYS A 102 2.16 -7.10 -7.18
CA LYS A 102 2.33 -6.32 -8.42
C LYS A 102 1.49 -6.94 -9.53
N TRP A 103 0.84 -6.12 -10.34
CA TRP A 103 0.17 -6.59 -11.56
C TRP A 103 0.33 -5.64 -12.74
N ARG A 104 0.06 -6.16 -13.93
CA ARG A 104 -0.06 -5.39 -15.17
C ARG A 104 -1.37 -5.73 -15.86
N ASP A 105 -2.19 -4.70 -16.07
CA ASP A 105 -3.42 -4.81 -16.82
C ASP A 105 -3.17 -5.06 -18.31
N SER A 106 -4.04 -5.86 -18.90
CA SER A 106 -4.17 -6.00 -20.35
C SER A 106 -4.72 -4.72 -20.99
N ASP A 107 -4.47 -4.57 -22.30
CA ASP A 107 -4.99 -3.48 -23.13
C ASP A 107 -4.76 -2.08 -22.51
N ASN A 108 -3.55 -1.85 -21.99
CA ASN A 108 -3.14 -0.58 -21.41
C ASN A 108 -4.15 -0.02 -20.38
N ARG A 109 -4.61 -0.90 -19.46
CA ARG A 109 -5.57 -0.60 -18.36
C ARG A 109 -7.02 -0.45 -18.81
N LEU A 110 -7.35 -0.81 -20.05
CA LEU A 110 -8.73 -0.85 -20.55
C LEU A 110 -9.33 -2.26 -20.57
N GLY A 111 -8.48 -3.29 -20.48
CA GLY A 111 -8.89 -4.69 -20.45
C GLY A 111 -9.41 -5.13 -19.09
N THR A 112 -10.10 -6.26 -19.06
CA THR A 112 -10.66 -6.86 -17.82
C THR A 112 -9.82 -8.03 -17.32
N GLN A 113 -8.58 -8.14 -17.78
CA GLN A 113 -7.63 -9.17 -17.37
C GLN A 113 -6.31 -8.52 -16.97
N PHE A 114 -5.56 -9.18 -16.09
CA PHE A 114 -4.22 -8.77 -15.70
C PHE A 114 -3.34 -9.99 -15.42
N THR A 115 -2.03 -9.79 -15.47
CA THR A 115 -1.05 -10.74 -14.93
C THR A 115 -0.46 -10.18 -13.65
N TRP A 116 -0.24 -11.01 -12.64
CA TRP A 116 0.23 -10.58 -11.32
C TRP A 116 1.32 -11.49 -10.77
N GLU A 117 2.11 -10.95 -9.86
CA GLU A 117 3.10 -11.67 -9.06
C GLU A 117 3.27 -11.00 -7.68
N ILE A 118 3.83 -11.73 -6.71
CA ILE A 118 4.25 -11.14 -5.44
C ILE A 118 5.59 -10.44 -5.68
N PHE A 119 5.62 -9.12 -5.44
CA PHE A 119 6.86 -8.34 -5.57
C PHE A 119 7.78 -8.55 -4.37
N LEU A 120 7.22 -8.54 -3.16
CA LEU A 120 8.02 -8.61 -1.93
C LEU A 120 7.18 -9.19 -0.78
N ILE A 121 7.72 -10.15 -0.03
CA ILE A 121 7.15 -10.65 1.24
C ILE A 121 7.98 -10.06 2.39
N ALA A 122 7.36 -9.24 3.25
CA ALA A 122 8.10 -8.49 4.27
C ALA A 122 8.87 -9.41 5.23
N GLN A 123 8.27 -10.56 5.58
CA GLN A 123 8.88 -11.58 6.43
C GLN A 123 10.26 -12.06 5.94
N ASP A 124 10.50 -12.08 4.62
CA ASP A 124 11.76 -12.55 4.03
C ASP A 124 12.93 -11.59 4.31
N THR A 125 12.64 -10.36 4.76
CA THR A 125 13.66 -9.36 5.11
C THR A 125 14.14 -9.46 6.55
N HIS A 126 13.47 -10.24 7.40
CA HIS A 126 13.75 -10.32 8.82
C HIS A 126 15.18 -10.81 9.12
N GLY A 127 15.78 -10.28 10.19
CA GLY A 127 17.16 -10.62 10.58
C GLY A 127 18.23 -9.97 9.70
N THR A 128 17.83 -9.05 8.81
CA THR A 128 18.74 -8.25 7.98
C THR A 128 18.63 -6.76 8.33
N GLU A 129 19.57 -5.96 7.82
CA GLU A 129 19.51 -4.50 7.90
C GLU A 129 18.26 -3.90 7.25
N ASN A 130 17.60 -4.63 6.34
CA ASN A 130 16.42 -4.17 5.60
C ASN A 130 15.09 -4.65 6.19
N THR A 131 15.11 -5.22 7.40
CA THR A 131 13.92 -5.69 8.11
C THR A 131 12.82 -4.63 8.17
N PHE A 132 11.62 -5.00 7.73
CA PHE A 132 10.39 -4.24 7.92
C PHE A 132 9.18 -5.16 8.00
N SER A 133 8.06 -4.60 8.45
CA SER A 133 6.75 -5.26 8.55
C SER A 133 5.67 -4.24 8.16
N ASP A 134 4.47 -4.72 7.90
CA ASP A 134 3.26 -3.90 7.72
C ASP A 134 3.43 -2.76 6.67
N PRO A 135 3.81 -3.07 5.41
CA PRO A 135 3.85 -2.06 4.36
C PRO A 135 2.47 -1.44 4.17
N ASP A 136 2.41 -0.12 4.06
CA ASP A 136 1.18 0.66 3.93
C ASP A 136 1.33 1.66 2.77
N GLY A 137 1.85 2.87 3.04
CA GLY A 137 2.04 3.88 2.02
C GLY A 137 3.00 3.44 0.92
N ILE A 138 2.70 3.74 -0.35
CA ILE A 138 3.55 3.32 -1.47
C ILE A 138 3.56 4.34 -2.61
N TRP A 139 4.72 4.54 -3.23
CA TRP A 139 4.87 5.36 -4.43
C TRP A 139 5.94 4.83 -5.36
N ALA A 140 5.58 4.64 -6.63
CA ALA A 140 6.49 4.25 -7.69
C ALA A 140 6.97 5.49 -8.45
N ASP A 141 8.29 5.64 -8.50
CA ASP A 141 8.94 6.78 -9.10
C ASP A 141 9.36 6.52 -10.57
N PRO A 142 9.63 7.57 -11.36
CA PRO A 142 10.06 7.39 -12.75
C PRO A 142 11.42 6.75 -13.00
N ASP A 143 12.28 6.65 -11.99
CA ASP A 143 13.61 6.04 -12.13
C ASP A 143 13.60 4.54 -11.77
N GLY A 144 12.42 3.94 -11.58
CA GLY A 144 12.29 2.53 -11.24
C GLY A 144 12.46 2.22 -9.76
N ARG A 145 12.22 3.19 -8.87
CA ARG A 145 12.23 2.98 -7.42
C ARG A 145 10.82 2.93 -6.85
N LEU A 146 10.63 2.06 -5.87
CA LEU A 146 9.39 1.92 -5.11
C LEU A 146 9.65 2.37 -3.67
N PHE A 147 9.08 3.52 -3.31
CA PHE A 147 9.11 4.05 -1.96
C PHE A 147 8.00 3.36 -1.15
N ILE A 148 8.36 2.76 -0.02
CA ILE A 148 7.49 1.94 0.82
C ILE A 148 7.49 2.52 2.24
N GLN A 149 6.34 2.94 2.72
CA GLN A 149 6.11 3.43 4.08
C GLN A 149 5.46 2.32 4.90
N THR A 150 5.65 2.32 6.22
CA THR A 150 5.13 1.26 7.09
C THR A 150 4.20 1.81 8.17
N ASP A 151 3.16 1.04 8.46
CA ASP A 151 2.25 1.24 9.60
C ASP A 151 2.00 -0.09 10.31
N GLY A 152 2.79 -0.37 11.34
CA GLY A 152 2.47 -1.45 12.24
C GLY A 152 3.58 -1.86 13.18
N GLY A 153 3.53 -3.13 13.57
CA GLY A 153 4.43 -3.73 14.55
C GLY A 153 5.76 -4.12 13.92
N GLN A 154 6.65 -3.14 13.78
CA GLN A 154 7.99 -3.35 13.26
C GLN A 154 8.80 -4.33 14.14
N LYS A 155 9.70 -5.08 13.50
CA LYS A 155 10.53 -6.07 14.19
C LYS A 155 11.78 -5.44 14.78
N ASP A 156 12.47 -6.19 15.63
CA ASP A 156 13.79 -5.85 16.17
C ASP A 156 13.84 -4.49 16.90
N GLY A 157 12.69 -4.04 17.44
CA GLY A 157 12.58 -2.76 18.13
C GLY A 157 12.69 -1.54 17.21
N LEU A 158 12.55 -1.73 15.90
CA LEU A 158 12.54 -0.64 14.93
C LEU A 158 11.26 0.22 15.07
N ASN A 159 11.35 1.48 14.67
CA ASN A 159 10.18 2.33 14.45
C ASN A 159 9.68 2.15 13.00
N ASN A 160 8.47 2.65 12.73
CA ASN A 160 7.97 2.75 11.37
C ASN A 160 8.91 3.58 10.50
N GLN A 161 8.91 3.33 9.19
CA GLN A 161 10.05 3.64 8.34
C GLN A 161 9.61 3.95 6.91
N LEU A 162 10.53 4.58 6.16
CA LEU A 162 10.46 4.67 4.70
C LEU A 162 11.62 3.87 4.12
N LEU A 163 11.29 2.90 3.29
CA LEU A 163 12.23 2.12 2.50
C LEU A 163 12.12 2.47 1.01
N VAL A 164 13.14 2.09 0.25
CA VAL A 164 13.19 2.24 -1.20
C VAL A 164 13.64 0.91 -1.78
N ALA A 165 12.83 0.33 -2.67
CA ALA A 165 13.15 -0.86 -3.42
C ALA A 165 13.46 -0.51 -4.89
N ASP A 166 14.46 -1.16 -5.48
CA ASP A 166 14.61 -1.21 -6.93
C ASP A 166 13.54 -2.14 -7.52
N THR A 167 12.73 -1.64 -8.44
CA THR A 167 11.59 -2.38 -9.01
C THR A 167 12.00 -3.52 -9.95
N THR A 168 13.26 -3.56 -10.38
CA THR A 168 13.83 -4.56 -11.27
C THR A 168 14.59 -5.64 -10.49
N THR A 169 15.43 -5.23 -9.54
CA THR A 169 16.31 -6.17 -8.81
C THR A 169 15.70 -6.64 -7.48
N GLY A 170 14.73 -5.90 -6.94
CA GLY A 170 14.21 -6.12 -5.59
C GLY A 170 15.16 -5.66 -4.47
N GLU A 171 16.31 -5.04 -4.80
CA GLU A 171 17.21 -4.50 -3.78
C GLU A 171 16.49 -3.45 -2.94
N LEU A 172 16.49 -3.65 -1.62
CA LEU A 172 15.76 -2.83 -0.66
C LEU A 172 16.74 -2.09 0.24
N ARG A 173 16.47 -0.82 0.53
CA ARG A 173 17.24 -0.01 1.50
C ARG A 173 16.32 0.88 2.32
N ARG A 174 16.62 1.03 3.61
CA ARG A 174 15.93 2.00 4.49
C ARG A 174 16.46 3.41 4.25
N LEU A 175 15.56 4.36 3.96
CA LEU A 175 15.88 5.77 3.77
C LEU A 175 15.63 6.62 5.01
N PHE A 176 14.57 6.30 5.78
CA PHE A 176 14.17 7.04 6.96
C PHE A 176 13.57 6.12 8.02
N THR A 177 13.74 6.50 9.29
CA THR A 177 13.08 5.86 10.44
C THR A 177 12.36 6.94 11.22
N GLY A 178 11.15 6.63 11.64
CA GLY A 178 10.28 7.46 12.44
C GLY A 178 10.68 7.49 13.91
N VAL A 179 9.72 7.89 14.73
CA VAL A 179 9.85 7.97 16.18
C VAL A 179 8.95 6.94 16.86
N THR A 180 9.13 6.75 18.16
CA THR A 180 8.35 5.75 18.89
C THR A 180 6.85 5.98 18.76
N GLY A 181 6.12 4.92 18.36
CA GLY A 181 4.67 4.90 18.30
C GLY A 181 4.06 5.74 17.17
N ASP A 182 4.87 6.18 16.20
CA ASP A 182 4.37 6.77 14.96
C ASP A 182 4.04 5.72 13.90
N GLU A 183 3.48 6.18 12.79
CA GLU A 183 3.58 5.54 11.48
C GLU A 183 4.22 6.52 10.49
N ILE A 184 4.74 5.98 9.38
CA ILE A 184 5.18 6.80 8.24
C ILE A 184 4.12 6.68 7.15
N THR A 185 3.57 7.80 6.70
CA THR A 185 2.46 7.80 5.74
C THR A 185 2.42 9.09 4.92
N GLY A 186 1.75 9.05 3.78
CA GLY A 186 1.66 10.15 2.83
C GLY A 186 3.00 10.43 2.17
N ILE A 187 3.00 10.57 0.85
CA ILE A 187 4.20 10.80 0.09
C ILE A 187 3.92 11.69 -1.11
N THR A 188 4.74 12.71 -1.30
CA THR A 188 4.74 13.52 -2.52
C THR A 188 6.11 14.14 -2.75
N THR A 189 6.40 14.56 -3.98
CA THR A 189 7.69 15.13 -4.36
C THR A 189 7.51 16.44 -5.12
N THR A 190 8.53 17.29 -5.09
CA THR A 190 8.63 18.38 -6.07
C THR A 190 8.75 17.80 -7.47
N PRO A 191 8.34 18.53 -8.54
CA PRO A 191 8.45 18.04 -9.92
C PRO A 191 9.87 17.63 -10.35
N ASP A 192 10.91 18.25 -9.77
CA ASP A 192 12.32 17.90 -10.00
C ASP A 192 12.82 16.73 -9.13
N ARG A 193 11.97 16.21 -8.22
CA ARG A 193 12.22 15.13 -7.25
C ARG A 193 13.40 15.38 -6.29
N ARG A 194 13.83 16.63 -6.13
CA ARG A 194 14.90 17.02 -5.20
C ARG A 194 14.42 17.23 -3.78
N THR A 195 13.10 17.36 -3.59
CA THR A 195 12.45 17.45 -2.29
C THR A 195 11.36 16.39 -2.19
N LEU A 196 11.45 15.56 -1.17
CA LEU A 196 10.46 14.55 -0.81
C LEU A 196 9.74 14.99 0.46
N PHE A 197 8.42 14.93 0.45
CA PHE A 197 7.56 15.19 1.60
C PHE A 197 6.95 13.87 2.04
N ILE A 198 7.14 13.52 3.31
CA ILE A 198 6.44 12.41 3.97
C ILE A 198 5.82 12.89 5.28
N ASN A 199 4.90 12.15 5.87
CA ASN A 199 4.39 12.47 7.20
C ASN A 199 4.81 11.41 8.22
N THR A 200 5.05 11.87 9.44
CA THR A 200 4.95 11.04 10.64
C THR A 200 3.58 11.32 11.26
N GLN A 201 2.76 10.29 11.38
CA GLN A 201 1.42 10.38 11.98
C GLN A 201 1.45 9.79 13.39
N HIS A 202 0.66 10.39 14.27
CA HIS A 202 0.42 9.99 15.66
C HIS A 202 1.66 9.60 16.45
N PRO A 203 2.77 10.39 16.44
CA PRO A 203 3.96 10.07 17.23
C PRO A 203 3.60 9.86 18.70
N GLY A 204 4.04 8.75 19.27
CA GLY A 204 3.71 8.33 20.63
C GLY A 204 2.24 8.02 20.88
N ASN A 205 1.38 8.00 19.85
CA ASN A 205 -0.08 8.07 19.98
C ASN A 205 -0.55 9.25 20.86
N GLY A 206 0.14 10.40 20.76
CA GLY A 206 -0.16 11.57 21.58
C GLY A 206 0.39 11.52 23.01
N ASP A 207 1.14 10.47 23.39
CA ASP A 207 1.71 10.31 24.73
C ASP A 207 3.09 11.00 24.85
N PRO A 208 3.19 12.12 25.60
CA PRO A 208 4.44 12.86 25.78
C PRO A 208 5.50 12.09 26.57
N ALA A 209 5.15 11.00 27.27
CA ALA A 209 6.13 10.16 27.96
C ALA A 209 6.90 9.23 26.99
N LYS A 210 6.36 8.98 25.79
CA LYS A 210 7.00 8.15 24.76
C LYS A 210 7.86 8.96 23.81
N THR A 211 7.34 10.11 23.36
CA THR A 211 8.04 11.04 22.48
C THR A 211 7.41 12.42 22.61
N ASN A 212 8.18 13.45 22.33
CA ASN A 212 7.69 14.83 22.22
C ASN A 212 7.84 15.36 20.79
N PHE A 213 8.20 14.49 19.83
CA PHE A 213 8.44 14.87 18.43
C PHE A 213 7.25 15.67 17.87
N PRO A 214 7.49 16.78 17.14
CA PRO A 214 8.78 17.30 16.67
C PRO A 214 9.52 18.20 17.66
N ALA A 215 8.99 18.41 18.88
CA ALA A 215 9.71 19.16 19.91
C ALA A 215 10.88 18.35 20.48
N GLN A 216 11.77 19.04 21.20
CA GLN A 216 12.82 18.37 21.96
C GLN A 216 12.21 17.53 23.10
N PRO A 217 12.81 16.38 23.44
CA PRO A 217 12.30 15.55 24.52
C PRO A 217 12.28 16.28 25.87
N ASP A 218 11.10 16.40 26.47
CA ASP A 218 10.88 16.99 27.79
C ASP A 218 9.91 16.17 28.67
N GLY A 219 9.34 15.10 28.13
CA GLY A 219 8.37 14.23 28.81
C GLY A 219 7.01 14.88 29.06
N LYS A 220 6.74 16.07 28.52
CA LYS A 220 5.57 16.90 28.85
C LYS A 220 4.86 17.46 27.63
N THR A 221 5.62 17.89 26.62
CA THR A 221 5.09 18.48 25.39
C THR A 221 4.41 17.41 24.56
N ILE A 222 3.12 17.59 24.29
CA ILE A 222 2.33 16.64 23.50
C ILE A 222 2.96 16.49 22.10
N PRO A 223 3.28 15.25 21.66
CA PRO A 223 3.82 15.02 20.33
C PRO A 223 2.76 15.33 19.28
N ARG A 224 3.21 15.70 18.07
CA ARG A 224 2.33 16.19 17.00
C ARG A 224 2.70 15.56 15.68
N ASP A 225 1.69 15.25 14.89
CA ASP A 225 1.85 14.90 13.48
C ASP A 225 2.64 16.00 12.76
N ALA A 226 3.53 15.58 11.87
CA ALA A 226 4.37 16.51 11.13
C ALA A 226 4.67 16.00 9.72
N THR A 227 4.71 16.93 8.78
CA THR A 227 5.31 16.70 7.47
C THR A 227 6.83 16.89 7.56
N ILE A 228 7.57 15.85 7.18
CA ILE A 228 9.02 15.84 7.08
C ILE A 228 9.42 16.19 5.65
N VAL A 229 10.36 17.11 5.53
CA VAL A 229 10.96 17.52 4.25
C VAL A 229 12.33 16.88 4.13
N ILE A 230 12.47 15.96 3.18
CA ILE A 230 13.72 15.24 2.91
C ILE A 230 14.36 15.83 1.66
N THR A 231 15.58 16.30 1.80
CA THR A 231 16.42 16.81 0.71
C THR A 231 17.82 16.23 0.82
N ARG A 232 18.47 15.98 -0.32
CA ARG A 232 19.89 15.61 -0.31
C ARG A 232 20.77 16.82 -0.06
N LYS A 233 21.86 16.62 0.68
CA LYS A 233 22.86 17.67 0.97
C LYS A 233 23.56 18.21 -0.28
N ASP A 234 23.68 17.38 -1.31
CA ASP A 234 24.27 17.73 -2.61
C ASP A 234 23.24 18.29 -3.62
N GLY A 235 21.97 18.40 -3.22
CA GLY A 235 20.89 18.87 -4.08
C GLY A 235 20.46 17.88 -5.18
N GLY A 236 20.89 16.62 -5.12
CA GLY A 236 20.47 15.56 -6.03
C GLY A 236 19.02 15.12 -5.86
N ILE A 237 18.59 14.16 -6.67
CA ILE A 237 17.26 13.52 -6.57
C ILE A 237 17.22 12.62 -5.34
N VAL A 238 16.16 12.73 -4.54
CA VAL A 238 16.02 11.90 -3.33
C VAL A 238 15.97 10.42 -3.70
N GLY A 239 16.74 9.59 -2.98
CA GLY A 239 16.83 8.15 -3.21
C GLY A 239 17.69 7.73 -4.42
N SER A 240 18.45 8.64 -5.03
CA SER A 240 19.39 8.34 -6.13
C SER A 240 20.84 8.16 -5.67
#